data_AF-A0A660ZGA0-F1
#
_entry.id   AF-A0A660ZGA0-F1
#
_cell.length_a   1.000
_cell.length_b   1.000
_cell.length_c   1.000
_cell.angle_alpha   90.00
_cell.angle_beta   90.00
_cell.angle_gamma   90.00
#
_symmetry.space_group_name_H-M   'P 1'
#
loop_
_entity.id
_entity.type
_entity.pdbx_description
1 polymer ?
#
loop_
_entity_poly.entity_id
_entity_poly.type
_entity_poly.pdbx_seq_one_letter_code
_entity_poly.pdbx_strand_id
1 'polypeptide(L)'
;MCLICDTSFAIQVDLLFKFRGVDRQMEEKRIMKSKDDAVYIATLGFAPQVVTLGLFAVQNRFPDQKIEKVVVIHTSLSIPKNAEAVETLRNAFHQNEFLSDYPLEFKEILVDGKPIVDIKTTAEVEATLRTIFETIRDAKLQNKSVHLNVSGGRKTMSIFAVVAAQLLFDEGDHAWHLVSDLDFMNTKALLPEKPDQIQLVPIPIIPWSDVAPVLTGLASPPPSLLSEEFYRKLYERRRQRALEIFVMNELTRNERKVLWEVVLHGGSNREIAKRLKKSPRTVEHQLQSIYRKFKRSFGVSLQGKLRRELLVREFSPIVAKMRAR
;
A
#
# COMPACT_ATOMS: atom_id res chain seq x y z
N MET A 1 -39.50 -35.94 -47.08
CA MET A 1 -38.35 -36.31 -46.22
C MET A 1 -37.49 -35.07 -46.07
N CYS A 2 -37.31 -34.60 -44.83
CA CYS A 2 -36.39 -33.58 -44.29
C CYS A 2 -35.90 -32.42 -45.18
N LEU A 3 -36.15 -31.18 -44.71
CA LEU A 3 -35.13 -30.18 -44.31
C LEU A 3 -35.85 -28.85 -43.99
N ILE A 4 -36.00 -28.53 -42.69
CA ILE A 4 -36.36 -27.18 -42.24
C ILE A 4 -35.14 -26.62 -41.49
N CYS A 5 -34.69 -25.46 -41.96
CA CYS A 5 -33.67 -24.61 -41.35
C CYS A 5 -34.07 -24.21 -39.92
N ASP A 6 -33.28 -24.64 -38.93
CA ASP A 6 -33.40 -24.14 -37.56
C ASP A 6 -32.41 -22.99 -37.31
N THR A 7 -32.94 -21.78 -37.41
CA THR A 7 -32.41 -20.56 -36.81
C THR A 7 -32.58 -20.61 -35.29
N SER A 8 -31.75 -21.39 -34.60
CA SER A 8 -31.70 -21.46 -33.14
C SER A 8 -30.25 -21.58 -32.65
N PHE A 9 -29.42 -20.57 -32.91
CA PHE A 9 -28.15 -20.38 -32.18
C PHE A 9 -27.69 -18.92 -32.05
N ALA A 10 -28.46 -17.96 -32.58
CA ALA A 10 -28.10 -16.54 -32.58
C ALA A 10 -28.79 -15.71 -31.48
N ILE A 11 -29.68 -16.29 -30.65
CA ILE A 11 -30.46 -15.53 -29.65
C ILE A 11 -30.02 -15.80 -28.20
N GLN A 12 -29.11 -16.74 -27.94
CA GLN A 12 -28.65 -17.05 -26.57
C GLN A 12 -27.30 -16.43 -26.18
N VAL A 13 -26.63 -15.71 -27.07
CA VAL A 13 -25.38 -14.99 -26.77
C VAL A 13 -25.64 -13.52 -26.39
N ASP A 14 -26.83 -12.98 -26.71
CA ASP A 14 -27.15 -11.57 -26.46
C ASP A 14 -27.81 -11.29 -25.10
N LEU A 15 -28.29 -12.33 -24.39
CA LEU A 15 -28.77 -12.21 -23.01
C LEU A 15 -27.68 -12.38 -21.94
N LEU A 16 -26.53 -12.99 -22.27
CA LEU A 16 -25.41 -13.10 -21.32
C LEU A 16 -24.48 -11.88 -21.33
N PHE A 17 -24.59 -11.01 -22.34
CA PHE A 17 -23.83 -9.75 -22.42
C PHE A 17 -24.60 -8.51 -21.91
N LYS A 18 -25.93 -8.59 -21.76
CA LYS A 18 -26.75 -7.45 -21.29
C LYS A 18 -26.88 -7.31 -19.77
N PHE A 19 -26.48 -8.31 -18.97
CA PHE A 19 -26.46 -8.22 -17.50
C PHE A 19 -25.11 -7.81 -16.89
N ARG A 20 -24.12 -7.40 -17.72
CA ARG A 20 -22.78 -6.98 -17.24
C ARG A 20 -22.48 -5.48 -17.39
N GLY A 21 -23.50 -4.67 -17.69
CA GLY A 21 -23.34 -3.23 -17.94
C GLY A 21 -23.72 -2.30 -16.78
N VAL A 22 -24.48 -2.77 -15.78
CA VAL A 22 -25.03 -1.88 -14.73
C VAL A 22 -24.27 -2.00 -13.41
N ASP A 23 -23.72 -3.18 -13.07
CA ASP A 23 -22.92 -3.34 -11.87
C ASP A 23 -21.50 -2.79 -11.99
N ARG A 24 -20.89 -2.82 -13.20
CA ARG A 24 -19.52 -2.33 -13.37
C ARG A 24 -19.40 -0.83 -13.16
N GLN A 25 -20.38 -0.04 -13.60
CA GLN A 25 -20.39 1.40 -13.35
C GLN A 25 -20.76 1.76 -11.91
N MET A 26 -21.59 0.97 -11.20
CA MET A 26 -21.86 1.21 -9.78
C MET A 26 -20.71 0.72 -8.88
N GLU A 27 -20.00 -0.33 -9.27
CA GLU A 27 -18.84 -0.87 -8.56
C GLU A 27 -17.57 -0.06 -8.88
N GLU A 28 -17.36 0.40 -10.11
CA GLU A 28 -16.32 1.39 -10.46
C GLU A 28 -16.62 2.77 -9.85
N LYS A 29 -17.90 3.20 -9.73
CA LYS A 29 -18.26 4.40 -8.96
C LYS A 29 -18.13 4.22 -7.44
N ARG A 30 -18.23 2.99 -6.91
CA ARG A 30 -17.96 2.68 -5.50
C ARG A 30 -16.47 2.64 -5.18
N ILE A 31 -15.65 2.17 -6.14
CA ILE A 31 -14.20 2.11 -6.06
C ILE A 31 -13.57 3.50 -6.26
N MET A 32 -14.27 4.42 -6.91
CA MET A 32 -13.80 5.78 -7.20
C MET A 32 -14.54 6.87 -6.42
N LYS A 33 -15.16 6.53 -5.29
CA LYS A 33 -15.55 7.55 -4.31
C LYS A 33 -14.27 7.97 -3.60
N SER A 34 -13.83 9.21 -3.81
CA SER A 34 -12.82 9.80 -2.93
C SER A 34 -13.21 9.51 -1.48
N LYS A 35 -12.26 9.07 -0.67
CA LYS A 35 -12.47 9.05 0.77
C LYS A 35 -12.54 10.52 1.19
N ASP A 36 -13.76 11.04 1.22
CA ASP A 36 -14.04 12.47 1.48
C ASP A 36 -13.57 12.87 2.87
N ASP A 37 -13.49 11.90 3.79
CA ASP A 37 -12.96 12.08 5.13
C ASP A 37 -11.54 11.47 5.27
N ALA A 38 -10.67 12.22 5.94
CA ALA A 38 -9.29 11.85 6.23
C ALA A 38 -8.98 11.95 7.73
N VAL A 39 -7.91 11.25 8.14
CA VAL A 39 -7.29 11.39 9.46
C VAL A 39 -5.90 11.97 9.26
N TYR A 40 -5.58 13.02 10.01
CA TYR A 40 -4.23 13.56 10.06
C TYR A 40 -3.47 12.90 11.21
N ILE A 41 -2.38 12.20 10.90
CA ILE A 41 -1.55 11.49 11.89
C ILE A 41 -0.17 12.14 11.91
N ALA A 42 0.32 12.49 13.09
CA ALA A 42 1.66 13.07 13.23
C ALA A 42 2.46 12.39 14.35
N THR A 43 3.76 12.20 14.13
CA THR A 43 4.70 11.84 15.20
C THR A 43 5.15 13.10 15.93
N LEU A 44 5.19 13.07 17.26
CA LEU A 44 5.54 14.22 18.10
C LEU A 44 6.94 14.08 18.70
N GLY A 45 7.69 15.19 18.63
CA GLY A 45 8.92 15.40 19.38
C GLY A 45 8.77 16.66 20.23
N PHE A 46 9.86 17.40 20.44
CA PHE A 46 9.83 18.60 21.28
C PHE A 46 9.24 19.84 20.58
N ALA A 47 8.95 19.78 19.29
CA ALA A 47 8.45 20.90 18.50
C ALA A 47 6.96 20.66 18.14
N PRO A 48 6.00 21.11 18.98
CA PRO A 48 4.58 20.93 18.72
C PRO A 48 4.11 21.63 17.45
N GLN A 49 4.72 22.75 17.07
CA GLN A 49 4.37 23.51 15.87
C GLN A 49 4.41 22.67 14.59
N VAL A 50 5.27 21.64 14.53
CA VAL A 50 5.34 20.75 13.36
C VAL A 50 3.99 20.07 13.08
N VAL A 51 3.22 19.74 14.13
CA VAL A 51 1.90 19.11 14.00
C VAL A 51 0.91 20.10 13.40
N THR A 52 0.81 21.30 13.96
CA THR A 52 -0.18 22.33 13.60
C THR A 52 0.13 22.96 12.23
N LEU A 53 1.40 23.25 11.95
CA LEU A 53 1.84 23.76 10.64
C LEU A 53 1.59 22.73 9.54
N GLY A 54 1.86 21.45 9.81
CA GLY A 54 1.56 20.38 8.86
C GLY A 54 0.06 20.22 8.62
N LEU A 55 -0.77 20.31 9.66
CA LEU A 55 -2.23 20.28 9.53
C LEU A 55 -2.74 21.44 8.69
N PHE A 56 -2.28 22.66 8.98
CA PHE A 56 -2.60 23.86 8.21
C PHE A 56 -2.21 23.68 6.73
N ALA A 57 -1.01 23.19 6.44
CA ALA A 57 -0.56 22.97 5.07
C ALA A 57 -1.38 21.89 4.34
N VAL A 58 -1.77 20.80 5.03
CA VAL A 58 -2.64 19.76 4.46
C VAL A 58 -4.01 20.36 4.13
N GLN A 59 -4.65 21.05 5.07
CA GLN A 59 -5.99 21.61 4.84
C GLN A 59 -6.00 22.63 3.68
N ASN A 60 -4.98 23.47 3.57
CA ASN A 60 -4.86 24.40 2.44
C ASN A 60 -4.65 23.69 1.10
N ARG A 61 -3.94 22.54 1.11
CA ARG A 61 -3.67 21.77 -0.10
C ARG A 61 -4.87 20.92 -0.53
N PHE A 62 -5.70 20.50 0.41
CA PHE A 62 -6.87 19.65 0.20
C PHE A 62 -8.11 20.28 0.87
N PRO A 63 -8.58 21.45 0.41
CA PRO A 63 -9.64 22.21 1.08
C PRO A 63 -10.98 21.46 1.13
N ASP A 64 -11.25 20.61 0.13
CA ASP A 64 -12.48 19.84 0.02
C ASP A 64 -12.46 18.51 0.80
N GLN A 65 -11.30 18.12 1.35
CA GLN A 65 -11.17 16.90 2.13
C GLN A 65 -11.31 17.21 3.61
N LYS A 66 -12.31 16.59 4.26
CA LYS A 66 -12.58 16.81 5.68
C LYS A 66 -11.60 16.02 6.52
N ILE A 67 -10.81 16.69 7.36
CA ILE A 67 -10.01 16.01 8.38
C ILE A 67 -10.90 15.76 9.61
N GLU A 68 -11.26 14.50 9.84
CA GLU A 68 -12.16 14.10 10.93
C GLU A 68 -11.52 14.24 12.31
N LYS A 69 -10.22 13.95 12.39
CA LYS A 69 -9.44 14.08 13.62
C LYS A 69 -7.95 14.16 13.36
N VAL A 70 -7.25 14.64 14.37
CA VAL A 70 -5.79 14.69 14.46
C VAL A 70 -5.32 13.70 15.50
N VAL A 71 -4.48 12.75 15.10
CA VAL A 71 -3.87 11.78 16.02
C VAL A 71 -2.38 12.06 16.15
N VAL A 72 -1.93 12.33 17.37
CA VAL A 72 -0.55 12.68 17.68
C VAL A 72 0.10 11.56 18.48
N ILE A 73 1.09 10.90 17.87
CA ILE A 73 1.80 9.78 18.46
C ILE A 73 3.06 10.28 19.18
N HIS A 74 3.21 9.97 20.46
CA HIS A 74 4.32 10.46 21.29
C HIS A 74 4.90 9.40 22.22
N THR A 75 6.10 9.68 22.74
CA THR A 75 6.73 8.93 23.83
C THR A 75 6.35 9.53 25.20
N SER A 76 6.83 8.91 26.28
CA SER A 76 6.51 9.26 27.66
C SER A 76 6.49 10.76 27.95
N LEU A 77 5.43 11.19 28.63
CA LEU A 77 5.30 12.54 29.19
C LEU A 77 6.18 12.76 30.44
N SER A 78 6.88 11.73 30.92
CA SER A 78 7.89 11.89 31.98
C SER A 78 9.08 12.77 31.54
N ILE A 79 9.27 12.98 30.24
CA ILE A 79 10.21 13.96 29.69
C ILE A 79 9.51 15.33 29.69
N PRO A 80 10.00 16.35 30.43
CA PRO A 80 9.33 17.65 30.53
C PRO A 80 9.03 18.30 29.18
N LYS A 81 9.94 18.21 28.21
CA LYS A 81 9.74 18.76 26.87
C LYS A 81 8.61 18.07 26.08
N ASN A 82 8.37 16.78 26.31
CA ASN A 82 7.24 16.09 25.70
C ASN A 82 5.92 16.53 26.34
N ALA A 83 5.90 16.62 27.68
CA ALA A 83 4.73 17.14 28.39
C ALA A 83 4.38 18.57 27.96
N GLU A 84 5.37 19.45 27.87
CA GLU A 84 5.22 20.82 27.38
C GLU A 84 4.66 20.85 25.94
N ALA A 85 5.18 20.01 25.05
CA ALA A 85 4.70 19.94 23.66
C ALA A 85 3.24 19.46 23.57
N VAL A 86 2.88 18.42 24.33
CA VAL A 86 1.49 17.91 24.39
C VAL A 86 0.55 18.96 24.97
N GLU A 87 0.95 19.64 26.04
CA GLU A 87 0.13 20.69 26.67
C GLU A 87 -0.03 21.92 25.77
N THR A 88 1.03 22.30 25.05
CA THR A 88 0.97 23.35 24.04
C THR A 88 -0.05 23.01 22.94
N LEU A 89 -0.03 21.78 22.43
CA LEU A 89 -1.00 21.33 21.44
C LEU A 89 -2.42 21.30 22.00
N ARG A 90 -2.61 20.78 23.22
CA ARG A 90 -3.93 20.75 23.87
C ARG A 90 -4.53 22.15 24.00
N ASN A 91 -3.75 23.11 24.48
CA ASN A 91 -4.20 24.49 24.62
C ASN A 91 -4.48 25.13 23.27
N ALA A 92 -3.62 24.92 22.28
CA ALA A 92 -3.81 25.46 20.94
C ALA A 92 -5.09 24.94 20.27
N PHE A 93 -5.35 23.64 20.32
CA PHE A 93 -6.57 23.03 19.78
C PHE A 93 -7.83 23.42 20.56
N HIS A 94 -7.71 23.91 21.79
CA HIS A 94 -8.87 24.42 22.54
C HIS A 94 -9.13 25.91 22.27
N GLN A 95 -8.08 26.72 22.12
CA GLN A 95 -8.18 28.19 22.16
C GLN A 95 -8.09 28.85 20.78
N ASN A 96 -7.48 28.19 19.80
CA ASN A 96 -7.30 28.75 18.46
C ASN A 96 -8.50 28.42 17.57
N GLU A 97 -9.08 29.44 16.93
CA GLU A 97 -10.26 29.31 16.07
C GLU A 97 -10.09 28.23 15.00
N PHE A 98 -9.00 28.27 14.22
CA PHE A 98 -8.73 27.28 13.18
C PHE A 98 -8.53 25.87 13.75
N LEU A 99 -7.74 25.72 14.81
CA LEU A 99 -7.42 24.39 15.34
C LEU A 99 -8.58 23.74 16.10
N SER A 100 -9.50 24.55 16.64
CA SER A 100 -10.64 24.08 17.44
C SER A 100 -11.67 23.26 16.67
N ASP A 101 -11.65 23.34 15.33
CA ASP A 101 -12.51 22.54 14.45
C ASP A 101 -12.09 21.06 14.38
N TYR A 102 -10.89 20.71 14.87
CA TYR A 102 -10.33 19.37 14.71
C TYR A 102 -10.24 18.64 16.07
N PRO A 103 -10.98 17.52 16.25
CA PRO A 103 -10.77 16.64 17.39
C PRO A 103 -9.32 16.17 17.50
N LEU A 104 -8.71 16.36 18.68
CA LEU A 104 -7.33 15.98 18.95
C LEU A 104 -7.24 14.75 19.85
N GLU A 105 -6.54 13.72 19.37
CA GLU A 105 -6.25 12.48 20.08
C GLU A 105 -4.75 12.32 20.28
N PHE A 106 -4.32 11.99 21.49
CA PHE A 106 -2.92 11.63 21.78
C PHE A 106 -2.81 10.12 21.95
N LYS A 107 -1.84 9.52 21.25
CA LYS A 107 -1.49 8.11 21.40
C LYS A 107 -0.07 7.97 21.94
N GLU A 108 0.04 7.52 23.17
CA GLU A 108 1.32 7.25 23.79
C GLU A 108 1.82 5.86 23.39
N ILE A 109 3.13 5.75 23.11
CA ILE A 109 3.75 4.47 22.78
C ILE A 109 4.03 3.69 24.07
N LEU A 110 3.46 2.49 24.18
CA LEU A 110 3.51 1.66 25.38
C LEU A 110 4.24 0.34 25.16
N VAL A 111 5.04 -0.09 26.16
CA VAL A 111 5.53 -1.46 26.31
C VAL A 111 4.96 -2.00 27.61
N ASP A 112 4.24 -3.12 27.55
CA ASP A 112 3.57 -3.75 28.71
C ASP A 112 2.73 -2.75 29.53
N GLY A 113 2.01 -1.86 28.83
CA GLY A 113 1.15 -0.83 29.42
C GLY A 113 1.90 0.38 29.99
N LYS A 114 3.23 0.45 29.87
CA LYS A 114 4.05 1.56 30.36
C LYS A 114 4.58 2.43 29.22
N PRO A 115 4.51 3.77 29.34
CA PRO A 115 5.07 4.67 28.34
C PRO A 115 6.57 4.49 28.14
N ILE A 116 7.01 4.43 26.89
CA ILE A 116 8.44 4.38 26.58
C ILE A 116 9.05 5.77 26.72
N VAL A 117 10.19 5.92 27.37
CA VAL A 117 10.88 7.22 27.46
C VAL A 117 11.62 7.51 26.15
N ASP A 118 12.22 6.48 25.56
CA ASP A 118 12.99 6.55 24.33
C ASP A 118 12.94 5.18 23.62
N ILE A 119 13.46 5.10 22.39
CA ILE A 119 13.54 3.87 21.61
C ILE A 119 14.97 3.32 21.69
N LYS A 120 15.22 2.39 22.60
CA LYS A 120 16.56 1.84 22.89
C LYS A 120 16.63 0.32 22.81
N THR A 121 15.50 -0.37 22.96
CA THR A 121 15.39 -1.83 22.98
C THR A 121 14.52 -2.33 21.83
N THR A 122 14.65 -3.61 21.50
CA THR A 122 13.80 -4.26 20.49
C THR A 122 12.31 -4.18 20.83
N ALA A 123 11.95 -4.30 22.11
CA ALA A 123 10.57 -4.18 22.57
C ALA A 123 10.00 -2.78 22.32
N GLU A 124 10.77 -1.73 22.60
CA GLU A 124 10.37 -0.33 22.33
C GLU A 124 10.29 -0.03 20.83
N VAL A 125 11.20 -0.61 20.03
CA VAL A 125 11.13 -0.54 18.56
C VAL A 125 9.85 -1.18 18.05
N GLU A 126 9.52 -2.38 18.53
CA GLU A 126 8.34 -3.10 18.11
C GLU A 126 7.06 -2.38 18.55
N ALA A 127 7.01 -1.89 19.78
CA ALA A 127 5.90 -1.09 20.29
C ALA A 127 5.69 0.19 19.47
N THR A 128 6.77 0.87 19.08
CA THR A 128 6.70 2.07 18.24
C THR A 128 6.10 1.75 16.88
N LEU A 129 6.65 0.74 16.19
CA LEU A 129 6.14 0.32 14.88
C LEU A 129 4.69 -0.14 14.96
N ARG A 130 4.33 -0.92 15.99
CA ARG A 130 2.97 -1.39 16.25
C ARG A 130 2.00 -0.23 16.46
N THR A 131 2.32 0.71 17.33
CA THR A 131 1.47 1.87 17.64
C THR A 131 1.17 2.67 16.36
N ILE A 132 2.18 2.93 15.53
CA ILE A 132 2.00 3.66 14.27
C ILE A 132 1.20 2.83 13.26
N PHE A 133 1.54 1.56 13.08
CA PHE A 133 0.86 0.65 12.17
C PHE A 133 -0.63 0.51 12.51
N GLU A 134 -0.95 0.30 13.79
CA GLU A 134 -2.33 0.17 14.26
C GLU A 134 -3.10 1.47 14.08
N THR A 135 -2.48 2.63 14.35
CA THR A 135 -3.14 3.93 14.16
C THR A 135 -3.50 4.17 12.69
N ILE A 136 -2.61 3.86 11.75
CA ILE A 136 -2.91 3.94 10.32
C ILE A 136 -3.99 2.92 9.97
N ARG A 137 -3.83 1.66 10.39
CA ARG A 137 -4.78 0.58 10.10
C ARG A 137 -6.19 0.91 10.58
N ASP A 138 -6.34 1.45 11.78
CA ASP A 138 -7.66 1.79 12.35
C ASP A 138 -8.36 2.85 11.48
N ALA A 139 -7.64 3.86 10.99
CA ALA A 139 -8.16 4.82 10.02
C ALA A 139 -8.56 4.12 8.71
N LYS A 140 -7.73 3.18 8.21
CA LYS A 140 -8.06 2.41 6.99
C LYS A 140 -9.31 1.54 7.17
N LEU A 141 -9.48 0.89 8.31
CA LEU A 141 -10.65 0.06 8.63
C LEU A 141 -11.94 0.89 8.71
N GLN A 142 -11.82 2.17 9.04
CA GLN A 142 -12.92 3.16 9.00
C GLN A 142 -13.10 3.78 7.61
N ASN A 143 -12.44 3.24 6.58
CA ASN A 143 -12.45 3.72 5.21
C ASN A 143 -12.02 5.20 5.06
N LYS A 144 -11.07 5.65 5.90
CA LYS A 144 -10.54 7.01 5.86
C LYS A 144 -9.22 7.08 5.08
N SER A 145 -9.00 8.22 4.44
CA SER A 145 -7.67 8.59 3.94
C SER A 145 -6.76 8.99 5.09
N VAL A 146 -5.46 8.87 4.91
CA VAL A 146 -4.45 9.22 5.91
C VAL A 146 -3.50 10.26 5.37
N HIS A 147 -3.37 11.38 6.08
CA HIS A 147 -2.27 12.31 5.92
C HIS A 147 -1.28 12.12 7.07
N LEU A 148 -0.13 11.52 6.79
CA LEU A 148 0.88 11.17 7.77
C LEU A 148 2.04 12.18 7.74
N ASN A 149 2.17 13.01 8.76
CA ASN A 149 3.32 13.91 8.93
C ASN A 149 4.39 13.25 9.80
N VAL A 150 5.56 12.98 9.21
CA VAL A 150 6.67 12.29 9.88
C VAL A 150 7.79 13.22 10.35
N SER A 151 7.53 14.52 10.36
CA SER A 151 8.57 15.55 10.55
C SER A 151 8.91 15.79 12.02
N GLY A 152 8.01 15.40 12.93
CA GLY A 152 8.23 15.46 14.37
C GLY A 152 8.67 14.12 14.95
N GLY A 153 9.15 14.15 16.19
CA GLY A 153 9.54 12.97 16.95
C GLY A 153 10.99 12.56 16.76
N ARG A 154 11.35 11.40 17.34
CA ARG A 154 12.66 10.79 17.12
C ARG A 154 12.74 10.32 15.66
N LYS A 155 13.87 10.53 14.98
CA LYS A 155 14.06 10.10 13.58
C LYS A 155 13.65 8.65 13.31
N THR A 156 13.85 7.77 14.29
CA THR A 156 13.43 6.36 14.23
C THR A 156 11.92 6.20 14.07
N MET A 157 11.10 7.05 14.71
CA MET A 157 9.64 7.05 14.55
C MET A 157 9.26 7.38 13.11
N SER A 158 9.93 8.34 12.48
CA SER A 158 9.70 8.70 11.07
C SER A 158 9.97 7.53 10.13
N ILE A 159 11.05 6.77 10.38
CA ILE A 159 11.37 5.55 9.61
C ILE A 159 10.23 4.53 9.75
N PHE A 160 9.79 4.24 10.97
CA PHE A 160 8.71 3.27 11.20
C PHE A 160 7.36 3.75 10.66
N ALA A 161 7.10 5.04 10.69
CA ALA A 161 5.92 5.65 10.09
C ALA A 161 5.91 5.45 8.57
N VAL A 162 7.04 5.68 7.90
CA VAL A 162 7.19 5.41 6.46
C VAL A 162 7.06 3.93 6.15
N VAL A 163 7.64 3.04 6.96
CA VAL A 163 7.48 1.57 6.79
C VAL A 163 6.02 1.15 6.93
N ALA A 164 5.30 1.66 7.94
CA ALA A 164 3.89 1.35 8.14
C ALA A 164 3.03 1.91 6.99
N ALA A 165 3.28 3.15 6.57
CA ALA A 165 2.63 3.76 5.40
C ALA A 165 2.85 2.92 4.15
N GLN A 166 4.07 2.47 3.92
CA GLN A 166 4.44 1.64 2.77
C GLN A 166 3.63 0.35 2.71
N LEU A 167 3.22 -0.22 3.85
CA LEU A 167 2.41 -1.43 3.91
C LEU A 167 0.90 -1.19 3.80
N LEU A 168 0.41 -0.05 4.30
CA LEU A 168 -1.01 0.19 4.53
C LEU A 168 -1.64 1.23 3.61
N PHE A 169 -0.83 2.07 2.96
CA PHE A 169 -1.36 3.12 2.11
C PHE A 169 -2.00 2.57 0.84
N ASP A 170 -3.11 3.20 0.47
CA ASP A 170 -3.85 3.04 -0.77
C ASP A 170 -4.02 4.38 -1.49
N GLU A 171 -4.84 4.39 -2.55
CA GLU A 171 -5.14 5.60 -3.30
C GLU A 171 -5.81 6.65 -2.39
N GLY A 172 -5.21 7.85 -2.33
CA GLY A 172 -5.70 8.95 -1.52
C GLY A 172 -5.04 9.10 -0.14
N ASP A 173 -4.06 8.25 0.19
CA ASP A 173 -3.18 8.47 1.34
C ASP A 173 -1.93 9.25 0.96
N HIS A 174 -1.41 10.02 1.91
CA HIS A 174 -0.22 10.86 1.69
C HIS A 174 0.70 10.85 2.91
N ALA A 175 2.01 10.73 2.66
CA ALA A 175 3.04 10.93 3.65
C ALA A 175 3.75 12.25 3.38
N TRP A 176 4.04 12.99 4.45
CA TRP A 176 4.52 14.36 4.38
C TRP A 176 5.76 14.57 5.22
N HIS A 177 6.68 15.35 4.66
CA HIS A 177 7.72 16.03 5.41
C HIS A 177 7.50 17.55 5.33
N LEU A 178 7.43 18.19 6.48
CA LEU A 178 7.33 19.63 6.65
C LEU A 178 8.74 20.21 6.64
N VAL A 179 8.99 21.05 5.65
CA VAL A 179 10.20 21.88 5.56
C VAL A 179 9.83 23.29 5.99
N SER A 180 10.67 23.87 6.84
CA SER A 180 10.52 25.23 7.33
C SER A 180 11.91 25.82 7.56
N ASP A 181 12.02 27.14 7.42
CA ASP A 181 13.21 27.86 7.83
C ASP A 181 13.43 27.73 9.36
N LEU A 182 14.69 27.67 9.79
CA LEU A 182 15.09 27.59 11.19
C LEU A 182 14.67 28.84 11.97
N ASP A 183 14.75 30.02 11.36
CA ASP A 183 14.38 31.28 11.98
C ASP A 183 12.88 31.28 12.32
N PHE A 184 12.05 30.78 11.40
CA PHE A 184 10.63 30.60 11.67
C PHE A 184 10.38 29.56 12.77
N MET A 185 11.06 28.40 12.72
CA MET A 185 10.90 27.36 13.74
C MET A 185 11.27 27.85 15.15
N ASN A 186 12.22 28.79 15.25
CA ASN A 186 12.63 29.41 16.51
C ASN A 186 11.57 30.37 17.09
N THR A 187 10.67 30.92 16.28
CA THR A 187 9.53 31.73 16.77
C THR A 187 8.55 30.91 17.60
N LYS A 188 8.54 29.58 17.41
CA LYS A 188 7.55 28.65 17.99
C LYS A 188 6.10 28.98 17.62
N ALA A 189 5.88 29.77 16.57
CA ALA A 189 4.55 30.02 16.06
C ALA A 189 3.87 28.70 15.65
N LEU A 190 2.64 28.50 16.13
CA LEU A 190 1.88 27.27 15.88
C LEU A 190 1.19 27.29 14.51
N LEU A 191 0.91 28.47 13.97
CA LEU A 191 0.36 28.67 12.65
C LEU A 191 1.26 29.63 11.87
N PRO A 192 1.34 29.49 10.54
CA PRO A 192 2.10 30.44 9.75
C PRO A 192 1.36 31.77 9.66
N GLU A 193 2.10 32.88 9.63
CA GLU A 193 1.54 34.18 9.27
C GLU A 193 1.34 34.26 7.75
N LYS A 194 2.22 33.60 6.99
CA LYS A 194 2.18 33.54 5.54
C LYS A 194 2.41 32.10 5.06
N PRO A 195 1.64 31.61 4.07
CA PRO A 195 1.75 30.22 3.60
C PRO A 195 3.15 29.80 3.11
N ASP A 196 3.97 30.74 2.63
CA ASP A 196 5.32 30.51 2.10
C ASP A 196 6.37 30.24 3.18
N GLN A 197 6.05 30.46 4.47
CA GLN A 197 6.93 30.14 5.60
C GLN A 197 7.12 28.63 5.79
N ILE A 198 6.24 27.81 5.23
CA ILE A 198 6.26 26.37 5.36
C ILE A 198 6.06 25.68 4.01
N GLN A 199 6.67 24.52 3.85
CA GLN A 199 6.50 23.69 2.66
C GLN A 199 6.20 22.25 3.03
N LEU A 200 5.13 21.70 2.48
CA LEU A 200 4.77 20.29 2.65
C LEU A 200 5.33 19.46 1.47
N VAL A 201 6.42 18.76 1.73
CA VAL A 201 7.10 17.89 0.75
C VAL A 201 6.48 16.49 0.80
N PRO A 202 5.94 15.97 -0.32
CA PRO A 202 5.44 14.60 -0.36
C PRO A 202 6.59 13.60 -0.23
N ILE A 203 6.43 12.61 0.65
CA ILE A 203 7.29 11.43 0.69
C ILE A 203 6.69 10.42 -0.29
N PRO A 204 7.45 9.95 -1.30
CA PRO A 204 6.93 9.01 -2.27
C PRO A 204 6.70 7.65 -1.61
N ILE A 205 5.42 7.34 -1.33
CA ILE A 205 4.98 6.01 -0.93
C ILE A 205 4.36 5.35 -2.14
N ILE A 206 4.88 4.20 -2.55
CA ILE A 206 4.32 3.43 -3.66
C ILE A 206 3.34 2.42 -3.04
N PRO A 207 2.00 2.60 -3.15
CA PRO A 207 1.04 1.69 -2.52
C PRO A 207 1.33 0.23 -2.85
N TRP A 208 1.15 -0.68 -1.88
CA TRP A 208 1.38 -2.11 -2.13
C TRP A 208 0.26 -2.76 -2.95
N SER A 209 -0.85 -2.05 -3.22
CA SER A 209 -1.97 -2.55 -4.01
C SER A 209 -3.00 -1.47 -4.37
N ASP A 210 -3.70 -1.67 -5.49
CA ASP A 210 -5.00 -1.03 -5.81
C ASP A 210 -6.18 -1.69 -5.05
N VAL A 211 -5.94 -2.79 -4.32
CA VAL A 211 -6.95 -3.51 -3.53
C VAL A 211 -6.27 -4.14 -2.31
N ALA A 212 -6.29 -3.47 -1.16
CA ALA A 212 -5.53 -3.73 0.07
C ALA A 212 -5.59 -5.20 0.59
N PRO A 213 -4.65 -6.10 0.22
CA PRO A 213 -4.61 -7.47 0.71
C PRO A 213 -4.00 -7.53 2.13
N VAL A 214 -3.26 -6.49 2.51
CA VAL A 214 -2.69 -6.34 3.86
C VAL A 214 -3.82 -6.15 4.87
N LEU A 215 -4.83 -5.32 4.56
CA LEU A 215 -6.00 -5.15 5.43
C LEU A 215 -6.91 -6.38 5.44
N THR A 216 -7.20 -7.01 4.29
CA THR A 216 -8.04 -8.22 4.25
C THR A 216 -7.37 -9.44 4.89
N GLY A 217 -6.03 -9.45 4.99
CA GLY A 217 -5.27 -10.51 5.63
C GLY A 217 -4.90 -10.26 7.10
N LEU A 218 -5.11 -9.05 7.62
CA LEU A 218 -4.66 -8.62 8.95
C LEU A 218 -5.79 -7.94 9.73
N ALA A 219 -6.93 -8.63 9.89
CA ALA A 219 -7.93 -8.27 10.90
C ALA A 219 -7.29 -8.12 12.30
N SER A 220 -6.16 -8.79 12.54
CA SER A 220 -5.27 -8.56 13.68
C SER A 220 -3.83 -8.37 13.21
N PRO A 221 -3.03 -7.54 13.91
CA PRO A 221 -1.63 -7.35 13.55
C PRO A 221 -0.86 -8.65 13.78
N PRO A 222 0.19 -8.95 13.00
CA PRO A 222 1.01 -10.12 13.27
C PRO A 222 1.65 -10.02 14.68
N PRO A 223 2.04 -11.15 15.28
CA PRO A 223 2.70 -11.16 16.58
C PRO A 223 3.91 -10.25 16.66
N SER A 224 4.69 -10.12 15.57
CA SER A 224 5.73 -9.10 15.44
C SER A 224 5.78 -8.53 14.02
N LEU A 225 5.70 -7.20 13.93
CA LEU A 225 5.87 -6.43 12.70
C LEU A 225 7.34 -6.28 12.29
N LEU A 226 8.29 -6.78 13.09
CA LEU A 226 9.71 -6.82 12.76
C LEU A 226 10.14 -8.19 12.19
N SER A 227 9.23 -9.17 12.17
CA SER A 227 9.59 -10.51 11.71
C SER A 227 9.89 -10.52 10.21
N GLU A 228 11.09 -10.96 9.85
CA GLU A 228 11.48 -11.11 8.44
C GLU A 228 10.51 -12.04 7.68
N GLU A 229 9.99 -13.06 8.35
CA GLU A 229 9.01 -13.98 7.79
C GLU A 229 7.71 -13.26 7.38
N PHE A 230 7.26 -12.28 8.17
CA PHE A 230 6.07 -11.48 7.82
C PHE A 230 6.30 -10.71 6.51
N TYR A 231 7.39 -9.95 6.42
CA TYR A 231 7.72 -9.23 5.19
C TYR A 231 7.93 -10.17 4.01
N ARG A 232 8.64 -11.28 4.21
CA ARG A 232 8.85 -12.31 3.17
C ARG A 232 7.51 -12.84 2.63
N LYS A 233 6.57 -13.21 3.51
CA LYS A 233 5.23 -13.67 3.11
C LYS A 233 4.47 -12.61 2.33
N LEU A 234 4.57 -11.34 2.73
CA LEU A 234 3.94 -10.24 1.99
C LEU A 234 4.55 -10.06 0.59
N TYR A 235 5.88 -10.07 0.49
CA TYR A 235 6.58 -10.01 -0.80
C TYR A 235 6.23 -11.19 -1.70
N GLU A 236 6.18 -12.41 -1.16
CA GLU A 236 5.79 -13.61 -1.90
C GLU A 236 4.36 -13.52 -2.42
N ARG A 237 3.40 -13.07 -1.60
CA ARG A 237 2.00 -12.87 -2.05
C ARG A 237 1.90 -11.84 -3.17
N ARG A 238 2.60 -10.71 -3.05
CA ARG A 238 2.66 -9.68 -4.10
C ARG A 238 3.25 -10.23 -5.38
N ARG A 239 4.38 -10.93 -5.27
CA ARG A 239 5.08 -11.57 -6.39
C ARG A 239 4.15 -12.55 -7.10
N GLN A 240 3.46 -13.41 -6.35
CA GLN A 240 2.52 -14.38 -6.90
C GLN A 240 1.38 -13.70 -7.64
N ARG A 241 0.77 -12.65 -7.05
CA ARG A 241 -0.32 -11.91 -7.71
C ARG A 241 0.14 -11.21 -8.99
N ALA A 242 1.33 -10.62 -8.98
CA ALA A 242 1.89 -10.00 -10.18
C ALA A 242 2.16 -11.05 -11.29
N LEU A 243 2.63 -12.24 -10.92
CA LEU A 243 2.80 -13.36 -11.86
C LEU A 243 1.45 -13.88 -12.40
N GLU A 244 0.40 -13.96 -11.56
CA GLU A 244 -0.96 -14.29 -12.00
C GLU A 244 -1.49 -13.29 -13.04
N ILE A 245 -1.35 -12.00 -12.75
CA ILE A 245 -1.75 -10.92 -13.67
C ILE A 245 -0.97 -11.03 -14.98
N PHE A 246 0.35 -11.25 -14.92
CA PHE A 246 1.17 -11.46 -16.11
C PHE A 246 0.69 -12.64 -16.96
N VAL A 247 0.44 -13.80 -16.35
CA VAL A 247 -0.09 -14.97 -17.05
C VAL A 247 -1.42 -14.65 -17.75
N MET A 248 -2.32 -13.98 -17.04
CA MET A 248 -3.68 -13.76 -17.53
C MET A 248 -3.75 -12.66 -18.60
N ASN A 249 -2.99 -11.59 -18.43
CA ASN A 249 -3.12 -10.38 -19.22
C ASN A 249 -2.03 -10.24 -20.30
N GLU A 250 -0.82 -10.77 -20.09
CA GLU A 250 0.31 -10.59 -21.03
C GLU A 250 0.55 -11.80 -21.95
N LEU A 251 0.25 -13.01 -21.47
CA LEU A 251 0.46 -14.23 -22.25
C LEU A 251 -0.76 -14.56 -23.10
N THR A 252 -0.54 -14.92 -24.37
CA THR A 252 -1.57 -15.49 -25.24
C THR A 252 -1.96 -16.90 -24.77
N ARG A 253 -3.12 -17.39 -25.22
CA ARG A 253 -3.56 -18.78 -24.94
C ARG A 253 -2.50 -19.83 -25.33
N ASN A 254 -1.79 -19.63 -26.44
CA ASN A 254 -0.78 -20.57 -26.91
C ASN A 254 0.52 -20.51 -26.11
N GLU A 255 0.94 -19.32 -25.67
CA GLU A 255 2.09 -19.13 -24.77
C GLU A 255 1.81 -19.74 -23.40
N ARG A 256 0.61 -19.52 -22.83
CA ARG A 256 0.19 -20.16 -21.58
C ARG A 256 0.30 -21.69 -21.65
N LYS A 257 -0.19 -22.31 -22.73
CA LYS A 257 -0.03 -23.78 -22.91
C LYS A 257 1.43 -24.22 -22.89
N VAL A 258 2.34 -23.48 -23.54
CA VAL A 258 3.78 -23.78 -23.52
C VAL A 258 4.37 -23.60 -22.12
N LEU A 259 4.02 -22.52 -21.42
CA LEU A 259 4.47 -22.27 -20.06
C LEU A 259 4.01 -23.39 -19.11
N TRP A 260 2.75 -23.85 -19.23
CA TRP A 260 2.20 -24.93 -18.41
C TRP A 260 2.95 -26.24 -18.63
N GLU A 261 3.22 -26.60 -19.89
CA GLU A 261 3.99 -27.80 -20.22
C GLU A 261 5.41 -27.76 -19.67
N VAL A 262 6.08 -26.61 -19.76
CA VAL A 262 7.43 -26.43 -19.18
C VAL A 262 7.38 -26.62 -17.67
N VAL A 263 6.41 -25.99 -16.99
CA VAL A 263 6.30 -26.02 -15.53
C VAL A 263 5.92 -27.40 -15.00
N LEU A 264 5.00 -28.10 -15.66
CA LEU A 264 4.46 -29.38 -15.19
C LEU A 264 5.34 -30.57 -15.56
N HIS A 265 5.96 -30.55 -16.74
CA HIS A 265 6.60 -31.73 -17.31
C HIS A 265 8.06 -31.49 -17.71
N GLY A 266 8.53 -30.24 -17.73
CA GLY A 266 9.87 -29.92 -18.20
C GLY A 266 10.14 -30.39 -19.63
N GLY A 267 11.41 -30.66 -19.94
CA GLY A 267 11.85 -31.24 -21.21
C GLY A 267 12.31 -30.25 -22.28
N SER A 268 12.79 -30.82 -23.38
CA SER A 268 13.32 -30.13 -24.55
C SER A 268 12.21 -29.55 -25.44
N ASN A 269 12.59 -28.65 -26.36
CA ASN A 269 11.65 -28.10 -27.34
C ASN A 269 10.98 -29.20 -28.18
N ARG A 270 11.67 -30.31 -28.45
CA ARG A 270 11.13 -31.45 -29.22
C ARG A 270 10.05 -32.20 -28.42
N GLU A 271 10.30 -32.45 -27.14
CA GLU A 271 9.35 -33.17 -26.27
C GLU A 271 8.10 -32.34 -26.01
N ILE A 272 8.26 -31.04 -25.72
CA ILE A 272 7.15 -30.10 -25.54
C ILE A 272 6.35 -29.98 -26.85
N ALA A 273 7.04 -29.88 -27.99
CA ALA A 273 6.41 -29.83 -29.31
C ALA A 273 5.59 -31.08 -29.60
N LYS A 274 6.12 -32.27 -29.27
CA LYS A 274 5.41 -33.55 -29.42
C LYS A 274 4.13 -33.57 -28.58
N ARG A 275 4.19 -33.17 -27.30
CA ARG A 275 3.01 -33.14 -26.41
C ARG A 275 1.96 -32.13 -26.85
N LEU A 276 2.39 -30.96 -27.33
CA LEU A 276 1.48 -29.90 -27.78
C LEU A 276 1.03 -30.01 -29.24
N LYS A 277 1.48 -31.04 -29.98
CA LYS A 277 1.26 -31.20 -31.43
C LYS A 277 1.67 -29.94 -32.22
N LYS A 278 2.86 -29.40 -31.92
CA LYS A 278 3.46 -28.21 -32.55
C LYS A 278 4.81 -28.56 -33.19
N SER A 279 5.38 -27.66 -33.99
CA SER A 279 6.78 -27.79 -34.42
C SER A 279 7.74 -27.33 -33.31
N PRO A 280 8.94 -27.94 -33.18
CA PRO A 280 9.95 -27.49 -32.21
C PRO A 280 10.31 -26.01 -32.35
N ARG A 281 10.35 -25.50 -33.58
CA ARG A 281 10.58 -24.08 -33.88
C ARG A 281 9.49 -23.16 -33.33
N THR A 282 8.22 -23.59 -33.39
CA THR A 282 7.10 -22.83 -32.81
C THR A 282 7.23 -22.73 -31.30
N VAL A 283 7.60 -23.83 -30.63
CA VAL A 283 7.83 -23.84 -29.18
C VAL A 283 8.99 -22.91 -28.81
N GLU A 284 10.08 -22.94 -29.57
CA GLU A 284 11.21 -22.05 -29.37
C GLU A 284 10.81 -20.57 -29.47
N HIS A 285 10.11 -20.18 -30.53
CA HIS A 285 9.63 -18.80 -30.69
C HIS A 285 8.68 -18.39 -29.56
N GLN A 286 7.78 -19.28 -29.12
CA GLN A 286 6.86 -19.01 -28.01
C GLN A 286 7.61 -18.82 -26.68
N LEU A 287 8.63 -19.64 -26.40
CA LEU A 287 9.48 -19.47 -25.23
C LEU A 287 10.26 -18.15 -25.28
N GLN A 288 10.85 -17.81 -26.43
CA GLN A 288 11.53 -16.52 -26.61
C GLN A 288 10.58 -15.32 -26.39
N SER A 289 9.33 -15.42 -26.86
CA SER A 289 8.30 -14.41 -26.60
C SER A 289 7.96 -14.30 -25.11
N ILE A 290 7.73 -15.42 -24.43
CA ILE A 290 7.48 -15.47 -22.98
C ILE A 290 8.63 -14.82 -22.21
N TYR A 291 9.89 -15.17 -22.51
CA TYR A 291 11.06 -14.58 -21.86
C TYR A 291 11.15 -13.07 -22.07
N ARG A 292 10.85 -12.60 -23.29
CA ARG A 292 10.87 -11.17 -23.61
C ARG A 292 9.80 -10.39 -22.85
N LYS A 293 8.57 -10.91 -22.83
CA LYS A 293 7.45 -10.33 -22.07
C LYS A 293 7.78 -10.31 -20.57
N PHE A 294 8.28 -11.41 -20.04
CA PHE A 294 8.67 -11.51 -18.64
C PHE A 294 9.76 -10.50 -18.26
N LYS A 295 10.80 -10.35 -19.09
CA LYS A 295 11.85 -9.36 -18.88
C LYS A 295 11.31 -7.93 -18.89
N ARG A 296 10.38 -7.62 -19.81
CA ARG A 296 9.73 -6.31 -19.90
C ARG A 296 8.89 -6.01 -18.65
N SER A 297 8.10 -6.97 -18.17
CA SER A 297 7.16 -6.75 -17.06
C SER A 297 7.82 -6.71 -15.68
N PHE A 298 8.94 -7.42 -15.47
CA PHE A 298 9.53 -7.59 -14.14
C PHE A 298 10.93 -7.02 -13.99
N GLY A 299 11.48 -6.36 -15.02
CA GLY A 299 12.72 -5.58 -14.91
C GLY A 299 13.86 -6.33 -14.25
N VAL A 300 14.20 -7.53 -14.72
CA VAL A 300 15.26 -8.31 -14.08
C VAL A 300 16.62 -7.90 -14.66
N SER A 301 17.50 -7.38 -13.78
CA SER A 301 18.95 -7.47 -13.95
C SER A 301 19.34 -8.95 -13.98
N LEU A 302 19.19 -9.57 -15.14
CA LEU A 302 19.69 -10.90 -15.40
C LEU A 302 21.10 -10.74 -15.97
N GLN A 303 22.10 -10.78 -15.10
CA GLN A 303 23.47 -11.07 -15.53
C GLN A 303 23.63 -12.54 -16.01
N GLY A 304 22.57 -13.15 -16.55
CA GLY A 304 22.56 -14.52 -17.06
C GLY A 304 21.47 -14.74 -18.11
N LYS A 305 21.66 -15.73 -19.00
CA LYS A 305 20.64 -16.16 -19.97
C LYS A 305 19.38 -16.60 -19.20
N LEU A 306 18.18 -16.08 -19.55
CA LEU A 306 16.91 -16.65 -19.08
C LEU A 306 16.85 -18.12 -19.48
N ARG A 307 16.68 -19.02 -18.50
CA ARG A 307 16.60 -20.46 -18.73
C ARG A 307 15.25 -21.03 -18.28
N ARG A 308 14.94 -22.24 -18.73
CA ARG A 308 13.66 -22.91 -18.42
C ARG A 308 13.47 -23.12 -16.93
N GLU A 309 14.55 -23.33 -16.18
CA GLU A 309 14.52 -23.52 -14.72
C GLU A 309 13.95 -22.30 -14.01
N LEU A 310 14.16 -21.09 -14.55
CA LEU A 310 13.54 -19.87 -14.02
C LEU A 310 12.02 -19.91 -14.19
N LEU A 311 11.51 -20.37 -15.34
CA LEU A 311 10.06 -20.48 -15.53
C LEU A 311 9.46 -21.51 -14.58
N VAL A 312 10.12 -22.66 -14.40
CA VAL A 312 9.67 -23.68 -13.45
C VAL A 312 9.64 -23.09 -12.04
N ARG A 313 10.73 -22.46 -11.59
CA ARG A 313 10.83 -21.88 -10.24
C ARG A 313 9.76 -20.81 -9.99
N GLU A 314 9.60 -19.86 -10.90
CA GLU A 314 8.70 -18.72 -10.69
C GLU A 314 7.23 -19.10 -10.85
N PHE A 315 6.89 -19.96 -11.81
CA PHE A 315 5.48 -20.22 -12.17
C PHE A 315 4.91 -21.52 -11.58
N SER A 316 5.71 -22.37 -10.93
CA SER A 316 5.18 -23.59 -10.25
C SER A 316 4.03 -23.29 -9.27
N PRO A 317 4.16 -22.30 -8.35
CA PRO A 317 3.06 -21.99 -7.42
C PRO A 317 1.80 -21.51 -8.13
N ILE A 318 1.97 -20.78 -9.23
CA ILE A 318 0.87 -20.17 -10.00
C ILE A 318 0.09 -21.25 -10.77
N VAL A 319 0.82 -22.15 -11.44
CA VAL A 319 0.22 -23.26 -12.18
C VAL A 319 -0.51 -24.21 -11.23
N ALA A 320 0.07 -24.51 -10.07
CA ALA A 320 -0.59 -25.33 -9.04
C ALA A 320 -1.91 -24.71 -8.57
N LYS A 321 -1.88 -23.41 -8.22
CA LYS A 321 -3.07 -22.67 -7.76
C LYS A 321 -4.16 -22.57 -8.83
N MET A 322 -3.79 -22.33 -10.09
CA MET A 322 -4.74 -22.21 -11.19
C MET A 322 -5.40 -23.54 -11.60
N ARG A 323 -4.78 -24.68 -11.28
CA ARG A 323 -5.37 -26.02 -11.51
C ARG A 323 -6.32 -26.46 -10.40
N ALA A 324 -6.20 -25.88 -9.21
CA ALA A 324 -7.08 -26.17 -8.07
C ALA A 324 -8.40 -25.39 -8.11
N ARG A 325 -8.59 -24.54 -9.12
CA ARG A 325 -9.81 -23.78 -9.41
C ARG A 325 -10.50 -24.37 -10.62
#